data_AF-A0A0M3JLF6-F1
#
_entry.id   AF-A0A0M3JLF6-F1
#
_cell.length_a   1.000
_cell.length_b   1.000
_cell.length_c   1.000
_cell.angle_alpha   90.00
_cell.angle_beta   90.00
_cell.angle_gamma   90.00
#
_symmetry.space_group_name_H-M   'P 1'
#
loop_
_entity.id
_entity.type
_entity.pdbx_description
1 polymer ?
#
loop_
_entity_poly.entity_id
_entity_poly.type
_entity_poly.pdbx_seq_one_letter_code
_entity_poly.pdbx_strand_id
1 'polypeptide(L)'
;VYGFYDECARRYSKRLWQIFQTVFNCLPLCARISSRIFCMHGGISQQISTWTAMKKIRRPLEIPDYGVLCDLLWADPDSTVKGYEESPRGVSNVFGEDVLTEFCRKMGIDMVVRAHQVSDISSFSLAMTK
;
A
#
# COMPACT_ATOMS: atom_id res chain seq x y z
N VAL A 1 13.32 16.93 0.30
CA VAL A 1 12.55 16.37 1.44
C VAL A 1 12.58 14.85 1.33
N TYR A 2 12.91 14.14 2.42
CA TYR A 2 13.24 12.70 2.52
C TYR A 2 14.62 12.20 2.04
N GLY A 3 15.47 13.06 1.48
CA GLY A 3 16.93 12.89 1.49
C GLY A 3 17.57 11.94 0.47
N PHE A 4 16.86 10.97 -0.12
CA PHE A 4 17.48 9.99 -1.03
C PHE A 4 18.10 10.62 -2.29
N TYR A 5 17.45 11.64 -2.87
CA TYR A 5 18.01 12.42 -3.98
C TYR A 5 19.32 13.10 -3.59
N ASP A 6 19.32 13.80 -2.45
CA ASP A 6 20.48 14.53 -1.95
C ASP A 6 21.65 13.57 -1.65
N GLU A 7 21.35 12.38 -1.11
CA GLU A 7 22.36 11.34 -0.89
C GLU A 7 22.98 10.86 -2.20
N CYS A 8 22.15 10.53 -3.19
CA CYS A 8 22.63 10.10 -4.51
C CYS A 8 23.49 11.20 -5.17
N ALA A 9 23.01 12.45 -5.12
CA ALA A 9 23.71 13.58 -5.72
C ALA A 9 25.04 13.88 -5.03
N ARG A 10 25.11 13.74 -3.70
CA ARG A 10 26.31 13.99 -2.89
C ARG A 10 27.34 12.86 -2.99
N ARG A 11 26.92 11.60 -2.97
CA ARG A 11 27.82 10.43 -2.93
C ARG A 11 28.19 9.91 -4.32
N TYR A 12 27.35 10.16 -5.33
CA TYR A 12 27.50 9.60 -6.67
C TYR A 12 27.15 10.65 -7.74
N SER A 13 25.93 10.61 -8.29
CA SER A 13 25.47 11.56 -9.30
C SER A 13 23.95 11.67 -9.32
N LYS A 14 23.44 12.80 -9.82
CA LYS A 14 22.01 12.98 -10.11
C LYS A 14 21.47 11.96 -11.11
N ARG A 15 22.32 11.49 -12.04
CA ARG A 15 21.97 10.44 -13.00
C ARG A 15 21.68 9.10 -12.32
N LEU A 16 22.42 8.76 -11.27
CA LEU A 16 22.16 7.54 -10.51
C LEU A 16 20.77 7.55 -9.85
N TRP A 17 20.35 8.70 -9.31
CA TRP A 17 18.99 8.86 -8.78
C TRP A 17 17.93 8.59 -9.87
N GLN A 18 18.09 9.13 -11.08
CA GLN A 18 17.16 8.87 -12.20
C GLN A 18 17.08 7.38 -12.57
N ILE A 19 18.20 6.66 -12.48
CA ILE A 19 18.23 5.21 -12.69
C ILE A 19 17.45 4.50 -11.58
N PHE A 20 17.61 4.89 -10.31
CA PHE A 20 16.80 4.36 -9.21
C PHE A 20 15.31 4.63 -9.41
N GLN A 21 14.90 5.81 -9.87
CA GLN A 21 13.50 6.09 -10.18
C GLN A 21 12.96 5.12 -11.25
N THR A 22 13.77 4.80 -12.27
CA THR A 22 13.39 3.81 -13.30
C THR A 22 13.20 2.41 -12.70
N VAL A 23 14.05 2.03 -11.73
CA VAL A 23 13.92 0.76 -11.00
C VAL A 23 12.67 0.76 -10.11
N PHE A 24 12.42 1.83 -9.36
CA PHE A 24 11.26 1.95 -8.47
C PHE A 24 9.94 1.89 -9.24
N ASN A 25 9.88 2.51 -10.42
CA ASN A 25 8.72 2.44 -11.31
C ASN A 25 8.45 1.02 -11.84
N CYS A 26 9.39 0.08 -11.67
CA CYS A 26 9.26 -1.33 -12.04
C CYS A 26 8.94 -2.26 -10.85
N LEU A 27 8.85 -1.75 -9.63
CA LEU A 27 8.59 -2.59 -8.45
C LEU A 27 7.16 -3.16 -8.45
N PRO A 28 6.94 -4.37 -7.91
CA PRO A 28 5.60 -4.87 -7.63
C PRO A 28 4.96 -4.05 -6.50
N LEU A 29 3.66 -3.81 -6.60
CA LEU A 29 2.90 -3.00 -5.63
C LEU A 29 2.29 -3.83 -4.50
N CYS A 30 1.99 -5.10 -4.78
CA CYS A 30 1.36 -5.99 -3.84
C CYS A 30 1.71 -7.45 -4.18
N ALA A 31 1.47 -8.34 -3.23
CA ALA A 31 1.64 -9.78 -3.40
C ALA A 31 0.43 -10.53 -2.86
N ARG A 32 0.15 -11.70 -3.45
CA ARG A 32 -0.84 -12.65 -2.94
C ARG A 32 -0.14 -13.94 -2.56
N ILE A 33 -0.06 -14.24 -1.26
CA ILE A 33 0.65 -15.41 -0.73
C ILE A 33 -0.36 -16.52 -0.45
N SER A 34 -0.07 -17.72 -0.96
CA SER A 34 -0.89 -18.93 -0.81
C SER A 34 -2.37 -18.73 -1.16
N SER A 35 -2.69 -17.73 -1.99
CA SER A 35 -4.06 -17.31 -2.31
C SER A 35 -4.92 -16.85 -1.12
N ARG A 36 -4.34 -16.68 0.07
CA ARG A 36 -5.07 -16.37 1.32
C ARG A 36 -4.58 -15.11 2.02
N ILE A 37 -3.38 -14.62 1.72
CA ILE A 37 -2.82 -13.42 2.33
C ILE A 37 -2.57 -12.39 1.24
N PHE A 38 -3.03 -11.16 1.46
CA PHE A 38 -2.76 -10.03 0.58
C PHE A 38 -1.76 -9.08 1.23
N CYS A 39 -0.68 -8.76 0.53
CA CYS A 39 0.41 -7.95 1.07
C CYS A 39 0.57 -6.66 0.26
N MET A 40 0.73 -5.53 0.94
CA MET A 40 1.09 -4.24 0.34
C MET A 40 1.86 -3.37 1.35
N HIS A 41 2.27 -2.16 0.95
CA HIS A 41 2.94 -1.25 1.88
C HIS A 41 1.93 -0.47 2.74
N GLY A 42 1.02 0.24 2.08
CA GLY A 42 -0.05 1.05 2.68
C GLY A 42 -1.23 0.20 3.09
N GLY A 43 -2.31 0.21 2.31
CA GLY A 43 -3.54 -0.48 2.68
C GLY A 43 -4.44 -0.83 1.49
N ILE A 44 -5.70 -1.13 1.77
CA ILE A 44 -6.67 -1.54 0.76
C ILE A 44 -7.36 -0.33 0.11
N SER A 45 -7.83 -0.50 -1.12
CA SER A 45 -8.57 0.52 -1.88
C SER A 45 -9.98 0.06 -2.17
N GLN A 46 -10.96 0.97 -2.04
CA GLN A 46 -12.36 0.71 -2.41
C GLN A 46 -12.52 0.37 -3.89
N GLN A 47 -11.58 0.84 -4.73
CA GLN A 47 -11.58 0.64 -6.18
C GLN A 47 -11.07 -0.75 -6.59
N ILE A 48 -10.47 -1.52 -5.66
CA ILE A 48 -10.07 -2.91 -5.94
C ILE A 48 -11.31 -3.81 -5.83
N SER A 49 -11.74 -4.33 -6.97
CA SER A 49 -12.89 -5.22 -7.05
C SER A 49 -12.55 -6.66 -7.44
N THR A 50 -11.43 -6.89 -8.13
CA THR A 50 -11.03 -8.21 -8.62
C THR A 50 -9.51 -8.36 -8.70
N TRP A 51 -9.02 -9.60 -8.57
CA TRP A 51 -7.61 -9.94 -8.78
C TRP A 51 -7.12 -9.61 -10.19
N THR A 52 -8.00 -9.74 -11.18
CA THR A 52 -7.68 -9.47 -12.59
C THR A 52 -7.39 -7.99 -12.84
N ALA A 53 -8.06 -7.07 -12.14
CA ALA A 53 -7.79 -5.64 -12.26
C ALA A 53 -6.34 -5.31 -11.88
N MET A 54 -5.83 -5.89 -10.79
CA MET A 54 -4.44 -5.67 -10.35
C MET A 54 -3.41 -6.25 -11.32
N LYS A 55 -3.71 -7.39 -11.97
CA LYS A 55 -2.81 -7.98 -12.98
C LYS A 55 -2.67 -7.13 -14.25
N LYS A 56 -3.60 -6.20 -14.51
CA LYS A 56 -3.56 -5.32 -15.68
C LYS A 56 -2.65 -4.10 -15.49
N ILE A 57 -2.16 -3.85 -14.28
CA ILE A 57 -1.25 -2.73 -14.00
C ILE A 57 0.06 -2.99 -14.74
N ARG A 58 0.34 -2.14 -15.74
CA ARG A 58 1.57 -2.21 -16.53
C ARG A 58 2.66 -1.35 -15.89
N ARG A 59 3.89 -1.82 -16.01
CA ARG A 59 5.11 -1.14 -15.58
C ARG A 59 5.99 -0.82 -16.80
N PRO A 60 6.85 0.21 -16.75
CA PRO A 60 7.05 1.13 -15.63
C PRO A 60 5.85 2.06 -15.42
N LEU A 61 5.60 2.47 -14.18
CA LEU A 61 4.61 3.50 -13.88
C LEU A 61 5.06 4.39 -12.72
N GLU A 62 4.65 5.64 -12.77
CA GLU A 62 4.73 6.56 -11.64
C GLU A 62 3.47 6.42 -10.77
N ILE A 63 3.62 6.72 -9.48
CA ILE A 63 2.51 6.64 -8.54
C ILE A 63 1.70 7.94 -8.64
N PRO A 64 0.40 7.89 -9.01
CA PRO A 64 -0.47 9.05 -9.02
C PRO A 64 -0.82 9.49 -7.58
N ASP A 65 -1.30 10.73 -7.45
CA ASP A 65 -1.71 11.29 -6.15
C ASP A 65 -3.00 10.65 -5.58
N TYR A 66 -3.77 9.92 -6.39
CA TYR A 66 -5.03 9.30 -6.00
C TYR A 66 -5.27 7.95 -6.69
N GLY A 67 -6.22 7.18 -6.15
CA GLY A 67 -6.66 5.90 -6.69
C GLY A 67 -5.87 4.69 -6.20
N VAL A 68 -6.13 3.52 -6.79
CA VAL A 68 -5.64 2.21 -6.32
C VAL A 68 -4.14 2.17 -5.99
N LEU A 69 -3.31 2.79 -6.83
CA LEU A 69 -1.85 2.76 -6.67
C LEU A 69 -1.40 3.59 -5.47
N CYS A 70 -2.03 4.75 -5.28
CA CYS A 70 -1.81 5.61 -4.12
C CYS A 70 -2.24 4.87 -2.84
N ASP A 71 -3.44 4.31 -2.84
CA ASP A 71 -3.99 3.60 -1.67
C ASP A 71 -3.16 2.40 -1.24
N LEU A 72 -2.67 1.58 -2.19
CA LEU A 72 -1.80 0.45 -1.90
C LEU A 72 -0.48 0.85 -1.21
N LEU A 73 -0.07 2.11 -1.31
CA LEU A 73 1.16 2.64 -0.72
C LEU A 73 0.91 3.55 0.49
N TRP A 74 -0.26 4.18 0.61
CA TRP A 74 -0.50 5.24 1.60
C TRP A 74 -1.73 5.06 2.49
N ALA A 75 -2.66 4.16 2.16
CA ALA A 75 -3.85 3.96 3.00
C ALA A 75 -3.47 3.33 4.36
N ASP A 76 -4.18 3.72 5.41
CA ASP A 76 -3.96 3.26 6.79
C ASP A 76 -5.23 2.67 7.42
N PRO A 77 -5.14 1.60 8.23
CA PRO A 77 -6.25 1.17 9.05
C PRO A 77 -6.50 2.14 10.21
N ASP A 78 -7.76 2.34 10.58
CA ASP A 78 -8.16 3.08 11.79
C ASP A 78 -9.36 2.39 12.45
N SER A 79 -9.19 1.92 13.68
CA SER A 79 -10.24 1.20 14.44
C SER A 79 -11.38 2.09 14.93
N THR A 80 -11.21 3.42 14.86
CA THR A 80 -12.23 4.40 15.29
C THR A 80 -13.15 4.82 14.16
N VAL A 81 -12.79 4.49 12.91
CA VAL A 81 -13.52 4.85 11.70
C VAL A 81 -14.41 3.69 11.24
N LYS A 82 -15.58 4.04 10.69
CA LYS A 82 -16.46 3.10 9.98
C LYS A 82 -16.48 3.48 8.50
N GLY A 83 -16.16 2.54 7.62
CA GLY A 83 -16.01 2.86 6.20
C GLY A 83 -14.64 3.43 5.87
N TYR A 84 -14.60 4.39 4.94
CA TYR A 84 -13.41 5.13 4.54
C TYR A 84 -13.53 6.59 4.96
N GLU A 85 -12.42 7.20 5.39
CA GLU A 85 -12.33 8.64 5.67
C GLU A 85 -11.01 9.21 5.12
N GLU A 86 -10.92 10.54 5.01
CA GLU A 86 -9.70 11.20 4.54
C GLU A 86 -8.53 10.96 5.50
N SER A 87 -7.36 10.68 4.95
CA SER A 87 -6.17 10.43 5.76
C SER A 87 -5.61 11.74 6.35
N PRO A 88 -5.24 11.77 7.64
CA PRO A 88 -4.54 12.91 8.23
C PRO A 88 -3.15 13.16 7.60
N ARG A 89 -2.65 12.22 6.77
CA ARG A 89 -1.44 12.42 5.97
C ARG A 89 -1.64 13.39 4.80
N GLY A 90 -2.87 13.75 4.48
CA GLY A 90 -3.21 14.56 3.31
C GLY A 90 -3.09 13.79 1.99
N VAL A 91 -2.98 12.45 2.04
CA VAL A 91 -2.89 11.56 0.87
C VAL A 91 -3.58 10.22 1.18
N SER A 92 -4.34 9.72 0.21
CA SER A 92 -5.18 8.52 0.37
C SER A 92 -6.19 8.63 1.53
N ASN A 93 -6.66 7.48 2.03
CA ASN A 93 -7.74 7.36 2.99
C ASN A 93 -7.31 6.49 4.18
N VAL A 94 -8.00 6.67 5.31
CA VAL A 94 -8.06 5.65 6.36
C VAL A 94 -9.24 4.71 6.12
N PHE A 95 -9.16 3.48 6.62
CA PHE A 95 -10.24 2.49 6.50
C PHE A 95 -10.50 1.74 7.80
N GLY A 96 -11.79 1.51 8.08
CA GLY A 96 -12.27 0.79 9.25
C GLY A 96 -12.13 -0.74 9.17
N GLU A 97 -12.35 -1.40 10.30
CA GLU A 97 -12.38 -2.87 10.41
C GLU A 97 -13.52 -3.49 9.56
N ASP A 98 -14.64 -2.79 9.43
CA ASP A 98 -15.78 -3.22 8.61
C ASP A 98 -15.41 -3.31 7.12
N VAL A 99 -14.64 -2.32 6.63
CA VAL A 99 -14.11 -2.31 5.28
C VAL A 99 -13.12 -3.44 5.06
N LEU A 100 -12.20 -3.65 6.00
CA LEU A 100 -11.21 -4.73 5.92
C LEU A 100 -11.89 -6.10 5.86
N THR A 101 -12.88 -6.32 6.72
CA THR A 101 -13.65 -7.58 6.78
C THR A 101 -14.37 -7.84 5.47
N GLU A 102 -15.08 -6.84 4.94
CA GLU A 102 -15.78 -6.96 3.66
C GLU A 102 -14.81 -7.19 2.50
N PHE A 103 -13.67 -6.51 2.51
CA PHE A 103 -12.62 -6.70 1.51
C PHE A 103 -12.08 -8.14 1.54
N CYS A 104 -11.75 -8.67 2.72
CA CYS A 104 -11.28 -10.05 2.87
C CYS A 104 -12.29 -11.06 2.32
N ARG A 105 -13.56 -10.91 2.70
CA ARG A 105 -14.67 -11.74 2.21
C ARG A 105 -14.81 -11.68 0.70
N LYS A 106 -14.85 -10.47 0.13
CA LYS A 106 -15.01 -10.23 -1.32
C LYS A 106 -13.84 -10.78 -2.13
N MET A 107 -12.63 -10.67 -1.60
CA MET A 107 -11.40 -11.06 -2.31
C MET A 107 -11.01 -12.52 -2.04
N GLY A 108 -11.67 -13.20 -1.09
CA GLY A 108 -11.44 -14.60 -0.75
C GLY A 108 -10.12 -14.85 0.00
N ILE A 109 -9.71 -13.89 0.83
CA ILE A 109 -8.48 -13.91 1.64
C ILE A 109 -8.81 -13.86 3.12
N ASP A 110 -7.86 -14.27 3.97
CA ASP A 110 -7.99 -14.32 5.42
C ASP A 110 -7.37 -13.12 6.12
N MET A 111 -6.44 -12.44 5.45
CA MET A 111 -5.63 -11.41 6.09
C MET A 111 -4.98 -10.47 5.09
N VAL A 112 -4.79 -9.24 5.55
CA VAL A 112 -3.90 -8.25 4.95
C VAL A 112 -2.64 -8.13 5.79
N VAL A 113 -1.47 -8.19 5.14
CA VAL A 113 -0.18 -7.90 5.77
C VAL A 113 0.37 -6.61 5.17
N ARG A 114 0.67 -5.65 6.03
CA ARG A 114 1.07 -4.30 5.62
C ARG A 114 2.26 -3.75 6.40
N ALA A 115 2.71 -2.55 6.06
CA ALA A 115 3.79 -1.84 6.76
C ALA A 115 3.39 -0.38 7.04
N HIS A 116 4.25 0.60 6.75
CA HIS A 116 3.98 2.04 6.67
C HIS A 116 3.66 2.80 7.97
N GLN A 117 3.00 2.20 8.96
CA GLN A 117 2.89 2.76 10.31
C GLN A 117 4.00 2.21 11.21
N VAL A 118 4.57 3.08 12.05
CA VAL A 118 5.45 2.65 13.14
C VAL A 118 4.57 2.02 14.21
N SER A 119 4.84 0.75 14.52
CA SER A 119 4.14 0.02 15.57
C SER A 119 5.14 -0.44 16.63
N ASP A 120 4.74 -0.37 17.90
CA ASP A 120 5.49 -1.05 18.95
C ASP A 120 5.37 -2.57 18.79
N ILE A 121 6.41 -3.32 19.19
CA ILE A 121 6.42 -4.79 19.06
C ILE A 121 5.25 -5.43 19.85
N SER A 122 4.70 -4.75 20.86
CA SER A 122 3.53 -5.19 21.61
C SER A 122 2.20 -5.01 20.89
N SER A 123 2.14 -4.31 19.76
CA SER A 123 0.89 -4.02 19.03
C SER A 123 0.74 -4.82 17.73
N PHE A 124 1.48 -5.93 17.58
CA PHE A 124 1.20 -6.92 16.53
C PHE A 124 -0.18 -7.56 16.72
N SER A 125 -1.20 -6.88 16.22
CA SER A 125 -2.53 -7.41 16.00
C SER A 125 -2.49 -8.23 14.72
N LEU A 126 -2.45 -9.56 14.84
CA LEU A 126 -2.86 -10.41 13.72
C LEU A 126 -4.37 -10.20 13.55
N ALA A 127 -4.75 -9.37 12.58
CA ALA A 127 -6.11 -9.35 12.07
C ALA A 127 -6.38 -10.66 11.30
N MET A 128 -6.60 -11.75 12.03
CA MET A 128 -7.17 -12.98 11.48
C MET A 128 -8.68 -12.79 11.46
N THR A 129 -9.27 -12.61 10.29
CA THR A 129 -10.72 -12.84 10.15
C THR A 129 -10.94 -14.34 10.26
N LYS A 130 -11.60 -14.78 11.34
CA LYS A 130 -12.07 -16.16 11.51
C LYS A 130 -13.10 -16.54 10.45
#